data_AF-S2EU46-F1
#
_entry.id   AF-S2EU46-F1
#
_cell.length_a   1.000
_cell.length_b   1.000
_cell.length_c   1.000
_cell.angle_alpha   90.00
_cell.angle_beta   90.00
_cell.angle_gamma   90.00
#
_symmetry.space_group_name_H-M   'P 1'
#
loop_
_entity.id
_entity.type
_entity.pdbx_description
1 polymer ?
#
loop_
_entity_poly.entity_id
_entity_poly.type
_entity_poly.pdbx_seq_one_letter_code
_entity_poly.pdbx_strand_id
1 'polypeptide(L)' 'MSFENRPTNDLIDILWNGGSFSINAGVRSHNDWLQLAHNAKQGGSQLTITGVSTWSKQTIVDVAHAGKGHVFFVE' A
#
# COMPACT_ATOMS: atom_id res chain seq x y z
N MET A 1 11.99 -3.72 -11.40
CA MET A 1 11.44 -5.01 -10.94
C MET A 1 10.05 -4.72 -10.38
N SER A 2 9.02 -5.46 -10.80
CA SER A 2 7.66 -5.19 -10.32
C SER A 2 7.42 -5.85 -8.95
N PHE A 3 6.89 -5.08 -8.00
CA PHE A 3 6.42 -5.59 -6.70
C PHE A 3 5.02 -6.21 -6.80
N GLU A 4 4.36 -6.11 -7.96
CA GLU A 4 2.97 -6.53 -8.16
C GLU A 4 2.78 -8.04 -7.99
N ASN A 5 3.75 -8.84 -8.46
CA ASN A 5 3.68 -10.31 -8.41
C ASN A 5 4.23 -10.92 -7.11
N ARG A 6 4.71 -10.09 -6.16
CA ARG A 6 5.23 -10.60 -4.88
C ARG A 6 4.10 -10.97 -3.93
N PRO A 7 4.26 -12.02 -3.10
CA PRO A 7 3.27 -12.31 -2.07
C PRO A 7 3.20 -11.17 -1.04
N THR A 8 2.03 -10.96 -0.45
CA THR A 8 1.78 -9.88 0.52
C THR A 8 2.74 -9.93 1.70
N ASN A 9 3.07 -11.13 2.20
CA ASN A 9 4.01 -11.27 3.32
C ASN A 9 5.40 -10.70 3.00
N ASP A 10 5.88 -10.85 1.77
CA ASP A 10 7.19 -10.34 1.37
C ASP A 10 7.17 -8.81 1.30
N LEU A 11 6.06 -8.24 0.81
CA LEU A 11 5.86 -6.79 0.81
C LEU A 11 5.74 -6.21 2.21
N ILE A 12 5.06 -6.92 3.12
CA ILE A 12 4.99 -6.56 4.53
C ILE A 12 6.39 -6.53 5.13
N ASP A 13 7.23 -7.54 4.87
CA ASP A 13 8.61 -7.60 5.37
C ASP A 13 9.45 -6.42 4.85
N ILE A 14 9.32 -6.10 3.56
CA ILE A 14 9.99 -4.94 2.96
C ILE A 14 9.55 -3.64 3.67
N LEU A 15 8.25 -3.44 3.86
CA LEU A 15 7.72 -2.25 4.54
C LEU A 15 8.20 -2.17 5.99
N TRP A 16 8.23 -3.29 6.71
CA TRP A 16 8.71 -3.38 8.10
C TRP A 16 10.17 -3.00 8.25
N ASN A 17 11.00 -3.36 7.26
CA ASN A 17 12.43 -3.03 7.25
C ASN A 17 12.74 -1.65 6.65
N GLY A 18 11.74 -0.77 6.51
CA GLY A 18 11.90 0.59 6.01
C GLY A 18 11.98 0.72 4.49
N GLY A 19 11.72 -0.36 3.75
CA GLY A 19 11.70 -0.36 2.30
C GLY A 19 10.41 0.26 1.76
N SER A 20 10.54 1.22 0.84
CA SER A 20 9.42 1.87 0.18
C SER A 20 9.24 1.34 -1.25
N PHE A 21 7.99 1.24 -1.72
CA PHE A 21 7.72 0.78 -3.09
C PHE A 21 6.41 1.33 -3.65
N SER A 22 6.20 1.09 -4.95
CA SER A 22 4.96 1.42 -5.64
C SER A 22 4.29 0.18 -6.26
N ILE A 23 2.96 0.09 -6.14
CA ILE A 23 2.14 -1.00 -6.67
C ILE A 23 0.82 -0.44 -7.23
N ASN A 24 0.34 -1.03 -8.33
CA ASN A 24 -0.95 -0.71 -8.92
C ASN A 24 -2.13 -1.16 -8.03
N ALA A 25 -3.11 -0.28 -7.85
CA ALA A 25 -4.32 -0.49 -7.07
C ALA A 25 -5.13 -1.75 -7.47
N GLY A 26 -5.08 -2.16 -8.74
CA GLY A 26 -5.88 -3.24 -9.32
C GLY A 26 -5.39 -4.66 -9.04
N VAL A 27 -4.21 -4.83 -8.44
CA VAL A 27 -3.59 -6.17 -8.27
C VAL A 27 -3.91 -6.84 -6.93
N ARG A 28 -4.60 -6.15 -6.01
CA ARG A 28 -4.76 -6.59 -4.62
C ARG A 28 -6.14 -6.29 -4.05
N SER A 29 -6.54 -7.10 -3.07
CA SER A 29 -7.80 -6.93 -2.36
C SER A 29 -7.74 -5.76 -1.36
N HIS A 30 -8.90 -5.22 -0.99
CA HIS A 30 -8.98 -4.11 -0.03
C HIS A 30 -8.31 -4.42 1.31
N ASN A 31 -8.50 -5.63 1.86
CA ASN A 31 -7.90 -6.03 3.14
C ASN A 31 -6.37 -6.06 3.07
N ASP A 32 -5.83 -6.48 1.92
CA ASP A 32 -4.38 -6.50 1.67
C ASP A 32 -3.80 -5.08 1.72
N TRP A 33 -4.50 -4.11 1.11
CA TRP A 33 -4.10 -2.71 1.16
C TRP A 33 -4.12 -2.11 2.57
N LEU A 34 -5.12 -2.47 3.39
CA LEU A 34 -5.16 -2.05 4.79
C LEU A 34 -3.96 -2.59 5.57
N GLN A 35 -3.61 -3.86 5.35
CA GLN A 35 -2.43 -4.47 5.97
C GLN A 35 -1.15 -3.80 5.49
N LEU A 36 -0.95 -3.61 4.20
CA LEU A 36 0.24 -2.93 3.66
C LEU A 36 0.35 -1.50 4.19
N ALA A 37 -0.73 -0.73 4.18
CA ALA A 37 -0.73 0.63 4.73
C ALA A 37 -0.37 0.66 6.23
N HIS A 38 -0.92 -0.26 7.03
CA HIS A 38 -0.58 -0.36 8.45
C HIS A 38 0.90 -0.70 8.65
N ASN A 39 1.44 -1.65 7.87
CA ASN A 39 2.84 -2.05 7.98
C ASN A 39 3.81 -0.97 7.45
N ALA A 40 3.41 -0.20 6.42
CA ALA A 40 4.17 0.96 5.94
C ALA A 40 4.38 1.97 7.07
N LYS A 41 3.32 2.27 7.81
CA LYS A 41 3.38 3.12 9.01
C LYS A 41 4.29 2.51 10.08
N GLN A 42 4.13 1.23 10.41
CA GLN A 42 4.88 0.59 11.49
C GLN A 42 6.40 0.52 11.21
N GLY A 43 6.78 0.20 9.97
CA GLY A 43 8.18 0.17 9.55
C GLY A 43 8.77 1.53 9.17
N GLY A 44 7.99 2.61 9.26
CA GLY A 44 8.44 3.96 8.87
C GLY A 44 8.71 4.12 7.36
N SER A 45 8.22 3.21 6.54
CA SER A 45 8.37 3.21 5.09
C SER A 45 7.23 3.96 4.38
N GLN A 46 7.28 4.02 3.05
CA GLN A 46 6.27 4.66 2.22
C GLN A 46 5.70 3.70 1.19
N LEU A 47 4.38 3.66 1.09
CA LEU A 47 3.65 2.89 0.10
C LEU A 47 3.04 3.82 -0.95
N THR A 48 3.39 3.66 -2.21
CA THR A 48 2.81 4.43 -3.31
C THR A 48 1.84 3.58 -4.12
N ILE A 49 0.56 3.91 -4.09
CA ILE A 49 -0.49 3.17 -4.80
C ILE A 49 -0.82 3.92 -6.09
N THR A 50 -0.56 3.29 -7.22
CA THR A 50 -0.82 3.87 -8.55
C THR A 50 -2.15 3.38 -9.13
N GLY A 51 -2.76 4.16 -10.02
CA GLY A 51 -3.95 3.72 -10.76
C GLY A 51 -5.22 3.57 -9.90
N VAL A 52 -5.37 4.44 -8.91
CA VAL A 52 -6.48 4.40 -7.92
C VAL A 52 -7.82 4.93 -8.47
N SER A 53 -7.89 5.23 -9.76
CA SER A 53 -9.06 5.82 -10.43
C SER A 53 -10.34 4.97 -10.31
N THR A 54 -10.19 3.67 -10.13
CA THR A 54 -11.31 2.72 -9.96
C THR A 54 -11.75 2.54 -8.51
N TRP A 55 -11.02 3.09 -7.54
CA TRP A 55 -11.35 2.96 -6.13
C TRP A 55 -12.45 3.93 -5.70
N SER A 56 -13.30 3.46 -4.80
CA SER A 56 -14.26 4.34 -4.14
C SER A 56 -13.53 5.31 -3.21
N LYS A 57 -14.13 6.49 -2.98
CA LYS A 57 -13.64 7.43 -1.97
C LYS A 57 -13.46 6.78 -0.60
N GLN A 58 -14.38 5.89 -0.21
CA GLN A 58 -14.32 5.19 1.07
C GLN A 58 -13.06 4.31 1.15
N THR A 59 -12.79 3.54 0.09
CA THR A 59 -11.58 2.71 -0.03
C THR A 59 -10.30 3.55 0.14
N ILE A 60 -10.22 4.70 -0.54
CA ILE A 60 -9.06 5.59 -0.44
C ILE A 60 -8.91 6.11 0.99
N VAL A 61 -10.01 6.53 1.63
CA VAL A 61 -10.00 7.03 3.01
C VAL A 61 -9.57 5.95 4.00
N ASP A 62 -10.06 4.72 3.87
CA ASP A 62 -9.71 3.62 4.77
C ASP A 62 -8.21 3.28 4.68
N VAL A 63 -7.68 3.20 3.46
CA VAL A 63 -6.25 2.93 3.22
C VAL A 63 -5.38 4.10 3.70
N ALA A 64 -5.79 5.35 3.44
CA ALA A 64 -5.11 6.54 3.94
C ALA A 64 -5.12 6.59 5.47
N HIS A 65 -6.24 6.21 6.10
CA HIS A 65 -6.38 6.16 7.54
C HIS A 65 -5.47 5.10 8.16
N ALA A 66 -5.35 3.93 7.54
CA ALA A 66 -4.44 2.87 7.97
C ALA A 66 -2.98 3.32 7.89
N GLY A 67 -2.60 4.04 6.82
CA GLY A 67 -1.25 4.51 6.58
C GLY A 67 -0.83 5.77 7.34
N LYS A 68 -1.75 6.62 7.80
CA LYS A 68 -1.47 7.86 8.57
C LYS A 68 -0.37 8.76 7.95
N GLY A 69 -0.34 8.90 6.63
CA GLY A 69 0.66 9.72 5.91
C GLY A 69 1.85 8.94 5.32
N HIS A 70 1.88 7.62 5.53
CA HIS A 70 2.84 6.71 4.89
C HIS A 70 2.32 6.10 3.57
N VAL A 71 1.17 6.58 3.08
CA VAL A 71 0.58 6.12 1.82
C VAL A 71 0.38 7.31 0.88
N PHE A 72 0.84 7.15 -0.35
CA PHE A 72 0.71 8.12 -1.44
C PHE A 72 -0.15 7.52 -2.55
N PHE A 73 -1.09 8.28 -3.06
CA PHE A 73 -1.94 7.88 -4.18
C PHE A 73 -1.51 8.66 -5.41
N VAL A 74 -1.23 7.94 -6.50
CA VAL A 74 -0.76 8.51 -7.76
C VAL A 74 -1.65 8.00 -8.89
N GLU A 75 -1.99 8.86 -9.85
CA GLU A 75 -2.63 8.46 -11.10
C GLU A 75 -1.60 8.23 -12.21
#